data_AF-A0A970Y249-F1
#
_entry.id   AF-A0A970Y249-F1
#
_cell.length_a   1.000
_cell.length_b   1.000
_cell.length_c   1.000
_cell.angle_alpha   90.00
_cell.angle_beta   90.00
_cell.angle_gamma   90.00
#
_symmetry.space_group_name_H-M   'P 1'
#
loop_
_entity.id
_entity.type
_entity.pdbx_description
1 polymer ?
#
loop_
_entity_poly.entity_id
_entity_poly.type
_entity_poly.pdbx_seq_one_letter_code
_entity_poly.pdbx_strand_id
1 'polypeptide(L)'
;MKKVTVRCGHTPKRLVLEVAEEDIHYIQCQLIQVRLSPEQARAVCGHCDCMAPQMWFDAEGGGACMTIDPSQLDLRGKTVVIQPVG
;
A
#
# COMPACT_ATOMS: atom_id res chain seq x y z
N MET A 1 14.22 -4.58 2.80
CA MET A 1 12.84 -4.42 3.29
C MET A 1 12.60 -2.98 3.73
N LYS A 2 11.46 -2.39 3.35
CA LYS A 2 10.95 -1.09 3.78
C LYS A 2 9.60 -1.28 4.44
N LYS A 3 9.24 -0.39 5.35
CA LYS A 3 7.93 -0.40 6.00
C LYS A 3 6.98 0.53 5.26
N VAL A 4 5.91 -0.04 4.72
CA VAL A 4 4.81 0.70 4.10
C VAL A 4 3.68 0.77 5.11
N THR A 5 3.19 1.96 5.45
CA THR A 5 2.05 2.12 6.35
C THR A 5 0.80 2.44 5.54
N VAL A 6 -0.12 1.50 5.49
CA VAL A 6 -1.40 1.68 4.81
C VAL A 6 -2.48 2.05 5.83
N ARG A 7 -3.33 3.00 5.46
CA ARG A 7 -4.42 3.52 6.30
C ARG A 7 -5.65 3.76 5.42
N CYS A 8 -6.83 3.32 5.83
CA CYS A 8 -8.08 3.74 5.19
C CYS A 8 -8.73 4.81 6.07
N GLY A 9 -9.29 5.87 5.47
CA GLY A 9 -9.99 6.93 6.22
C GLY A 9 -11.17 6.44 7.06
N HIS A 10 -11.71 5.27 6.72
CA HIS A 10 -12.81 4.62 7.44
C HIS A 10 -12.36 3.84 8.69
N THR A 11 -11.06 3.61 8.87
CA THR A 11 -10.55 2.86 10.04
C THR A 11 -9.39 3.61 10.70
N PRO A 12 -9.41 3.78 12.04
CA PRO A 12 -8.29 4.41 12.75
C PRO A 12 -7.07 3.49 12.84
N LYS A 13 -7.22 2.20 12.51
CA LYS A 13 -6.13 1.21 12.55
C LYS A 13 -5.14 1.47 11.42
N ARG A 14 -3.88 1.10 11.65
CA ARG A 14 -2.81 1.16 10.65
C ARG A 14 -2.38 -0.26 10.30
N LEU A 15 -2.19 -0.52 9.01
CA LEU A 15 -1.56 -1.74 8.54
C LEU A 15 -0.12 -1.43 8.17
N VAL A 16 0.83 -2.16 8.76
CA VAL A 16 2.25 -2.02 8.42
C VAL A 16 2.65 -3.24 7.62
N LEU A 17 3.17 -3.00 6.41
CA LEU A 17 3.66 -4.03 5.50
C LEU A 17 5.17 -3.90 5.37
N GLU A 18 5.87 -5.02 5.39
CA GLU A 18 7.30 -5.06 5.06
C GLU A 18 7.46 -5.46 3.60
N VAL A 19 7.85 -4.51 2.76
CA VAL A 19 7.95 -4.70 1.31
C VAL A 19 9.41 -4.66 0.87
N ALA A 20 9.79 -5.46 -0.13
CA ALA A 20 11.14 -5.42 -0.66
C ALA A 20 11.41 -4.07 -1.34
N GLU A 21 12.68 -3.64 -1.41
CA GLU A 21 12.96 -2.34 -2.05
C GLU A 21 12.75 -2.43 -3.56
N GLU A 22 13.01 -3.58 -4.17
CA GLU A 22 12.73 -3.85 -5.58
C GLU A 22 11.24 -3.83 -5.95
N ASP A 23 10.34 -4.03 -4.98
CA ASP A 23 8.89 -4.03 -5.17
C ASP A 23 8.28 -2.61 -5.04
N ILE A 24 9.11 -1.58 -4.84
CA ILE A 24 8.69 -0.19 -4.71
C ILE A 24 9.12 0.58 -5.95
N HIS A 25 8.15 0.98 -6.76
CA HIS A 25 8.38 1.71 -8.00
C HIS A 25 7.85 3.14 -7.90
N TYR A 26 8.69 4.12 -8.22
CA TYR A 26 8.25 5.52 -8.35
C TYR A 26 7.65 5.73 -9.74
N ILE A 27 6.42 6.24 -9.79
CA ILE A 27 5.75 6.57 -11.04
C ILE A 27 5.77 8.09 -11.27
N GLN A 28 5.70 8.52 -12.54
CA GLN A 28 5.58 9.94 -12.89
C GLN A 28 4.39 10.57 -12.14
N CYS A 29 4.55 11.82 -11.71
CA CYS A 29 3.64 12.58 -10.83
C CYS A 29 3.82 12.40 -9.31
N GLN A 30 4.98 11.91 -8.85
CA GLN A 30 5.26 11.72 -7.41
C GLN A 30 4.23 10.80 -6.77
N LEU A 31 3.95 9.64 -7.37
CA LEU A 31 3.20 8.58 -6.72
C LEU A 31 4.11 7.35 -6.64
N ILE A 32 3.81 6.45 -5.72
CA ILE A 32 4.58 5.23 -5.50
C ILE A 32 3.68 4.05 -5.76
N GLN A 33 4.07 3.20 -6.70
CA GLN A 33 3.45 1.90 -6.90
C GLN A 33 4.22 0.86 -6.08
N VAL A 34 3.49 0.07 -5.31
CA VAL A 34 4.05 -0.98 -4.47
C VAL A 34 3.47 -2.31 -4.93
N ARG A 35 4.35 -3.27 -5.24
CA ARG A 35 3.97 -4.65 -5.50
C ARG A 35 3.89 -5.40 -4.18
N LEU A 36 2.77 -6.09 -3.99
CA LEU A 36 2.44 -6.83 -2.78
C LEU A 36 2.41 -8.32 -3.10
N SER A 37 2.93 -9.12 -2.18
CA SER A 37 2.76 -10.57 -2.19
C SER A 37 1.28 -10.94 -1.95
N PRO A 38 0.86 -12.19 -2.27
CA PRO A 38 -0.51 -12.64 -2.00
C PRO A 38 -0.96 -12.44 -0.55
N GLU A 39 -0.06 -12.68 0.40
CA GLU A 39 -0.36 -12.54 1.82
C GLU A 39 -0.55 -11.08 2.22
N GLN A 40 0.30 -10.19 1.71
CA GLN A 40 0.18 -8.76 1.93
C GLN A 40 -1.09 -8.21 1.29
N ALA A 41 -1.43 -8.66 0.09
CA ALA A 41 -2.65 -8.24 -0.59
C ALA A 41 -3.91 -8.65 0.17
N ARG A 42 -3.94 -9.87 0.72
CA ARG A 42 -5.01 -10.34 1.62
C ARG A 42 -5.07 -9.52 2.90
N ALA A 43 -3.94 -9.16 3.49
CA ALA A 43 -3.89 -8.32 4.68
C ALA A 43 -4.47 -6.92 4.43
N VAL A 44 -4.18 -6.33 3.25
CA VAL A 44 -4.76 -5.04 2.83
C VAL A 44 -6.28 -5.16 2.65
N CYS A 45 -6.74 -6.18 1.93
CA CYS A 45 -8.18 -6.40 1.73
C CYS A 45 -8.92 -6.64 3.04
N GLY A 46 -8.33 -7.40 3.96
CA GLY A 46 -8.89 -7.65 5.28
C GLY A 46 -8.80 -6.46 6.25
N HIS A 47 -8.03 -5.41 5.90
CA HIS A 47 -7.91 -4.22 6.74
C HIS A 47 -9.15 -3.32 6.64
N CYS A 48 -9.66 -3.13 5.42
CA CYS A 48 -10.91 -2.44 5.15
C CYS A 48 -11.41 -2.75 3.74
N ASP A 49 -12.70 -3.05 3.59
CA ASP A 49 -13.34 -3.34 2.30
C ASP A 49 -13.16 -2.21 1.28
N CYS A 50 -12.99 -0.96 1.77
CA CYS A 50 -12.72 0.24 0.97
C CYS A 50 -11.45 0.12 0.11
N MET A 51 -10.51 -0.76 0.48
CA MET A 51 -9.16 -0.82 -0.07
C MET A 51 -9.04 -1.79 -1.24
N ALA A 52 -9.87 -2.84 -1.28
CA ALA A 52 -9.83 -3.83 -2.36
C ALA A 52 -10.00 -3.21 -3.77
N PRO A 53 -10.87 -2.21 -3.99
CA PRO A 53 -10.98 -1.54 -5.30
C PRO A 53 -9.76 -0.68 -5.68
N GLN A 54 -8.90 -0.35 -4.72
CA GLN A 54 -7.67 0.46 -4.94
C GLN A 54 -6.46 -0.40 -5.34
N MET A 55 -6.68 -1.71 -5.56
CA MET A 55 -5.65 -2.69 -5.86
C MET A 55 -5.82 -3.25 -7.26
N TRP A 56 -4.70 -3.49 -7.93
CA TRP A 56 -4.66 -4.18 -9.22
C TRP A 56 -4.05 -5.56 -9.02
N PHE A 57 -4.86 -6.60 -9.12
CA PHE A 57 -4.42 -7.98 -8.92
C PHE A 57 -3.73 -8.52 -10.18
N ASP A 58 -2.62 -9.24 -9.98
CA ASP A 58 -1.92 -9.92 -11.06
C ASP A 58 -2.81 -11.04 -11.64
N ALA A 59 -2.86 -11.17 -12.97
CA ALA A 59 -3.67 -12.18 -13.65
C ALA A 59 -3.26 -13.62 -13.31
N GLU A 60 -2.01 -13.83 -12.91
CA GLU A 60 -1.47 -15.13 -12.48
C GLU A 60 -1.73 -15.43 -10.99
N GLY A 61 -2.56 -14.62 -10.33
CA GLY A 61 -3.26 -15.02 -9.09
C GLY A 61 -2.43 -14.99 -7.81
N GLY A 62 -1.31 -14.29 -7.82
CA GLY A 62 -0.44 -14.20 -6.65
C GLY A 62 -0.44 -12.80 -6.04
N GLY A 63 0.13 -11.83 -6.76
CA GLY A 63 0.38 -10.51 -6.22
C GLY A 63 -0.73 -9.49 -6.49
N ALA A 64 -0.55 -8.32 -5.92
CA ALA A 64 -1.30 -7.13 -6.29
C ALA A 64 -0.39 -5.92 -6.31
N CYS A 65 -0.67 -4.99 -7.21
CA CYS A 65 -0.11 -3.65 -7.15
C CYS A 65 -1.08 -2.71 -6.44
N MET A 66 -0.53 -1.77 -5.69
CA MET A 66 -1.27 -0.65 -5.11
C MET A 66 -0.49 0.64 -5.33
N THR A 67 -1.17 1.72 -5.66
CA THR A 67 -0.57 3.05 -5.76
C THR A 67 -0.85 3.80 -4.47
N ILE A 68 0.21 4.32 -3.88
CA ILE A 68 0.21 5.07 -2.63
C ILE A 68 0.87 6.43 -2.87
N ASP A 69 0.48 7.42 -2.08
CA ASP A 69 1.13 8.72 -2.07
C ASP A 69 2.54 8.61 -1.43
N PRO A 70 3.58 9.34 -1.87
CA PRO A 70 4.93 9.23 -1.33
C PRO A 70 5.02 9.55 0.15
N SER A 71 4.11 10.39 0.65
CA SER A 71 4.01 10.65 2.08
C SER A 71 3.70 9.34 2.83
N GLN A 72 3.01 8.37 2.24
CA GLN A 72 2.59 7.10 2.85
C GLN A 72 3.71 6.04 2.91
N LEU A 73 4.85 6.32 2.28
CA LEU A 73 6.02 5.45 2.33
C LEU A 73 6.99 5.94 3.40
N ASP A 74 7.20 5.11 4.42
CA ASP A 74 8.20 5.41 5.42
C ASP A 74 9.59 4.97 4.95
N LEU A 75 10.28 5.88 4.27
CA LEU A 75 11.66 5.67 3.83
C LEU A 75 12.69 5.80 4.96
N ARG A 76 12.32 6.30 6.16
CA ARG A 76 13.27 6.68 7.24
C ARG A 76 12.73 6.68 8.70
N GLY A 77 11.74 5.86 9.06
CA GLY A 77 11.16 5.80 10.41
C GLY A 77 10.11 6.87 10.78
N LYS A 78 9.50 7.58 9.82
CA LYS A 78 8.41 8.54 10.03
C LYS A 78 7.08 8.02 9.49
N THR A 79 6.14 7.80 10.42
CA THR A 79 4.76 7.39 10.14
C THR A 79 3.95 8.50 9.48
N VAL A 80 3.15 8.18 8.45
CA VAL A 80 2.31 9.16 7.76
C VAL A 80 0.84 8.72 7.65
N VAL A 81 -0.03 9.72 7.43
CA VAL A 81 -1.49 9.66 7.53
C VAL A 81 -2.09 9.71 6.13
N ILE A 82 -2.93 8.74 5.79
CA ILE A 82 -3.77 8.79 4.58
C ILE A 82 -5.05 9.53 4.93
N GLN A 83 -5.40 10.53 4.12
CA GLN A 83 -6.75 11.09 4.04
C GLN A 83 -7.32 10.74 2.66
N PRO A 84 -8.61 10.38 2.56
CA PRO A 84 -9.25 10.23 1.27
C PRO A 84 -9.23 11.59 0.55
N VAL A 85 -8.84 11.59 -0.73
CA VAL A 85 -9.10 12.72 -1.61
C VAL A 85 -10.59 12.66 -1.92
N GLY A 86 -11.33 13.68 -1.46
CA GLY A 86 -12.77 13.84 -1.73
C GLY A 86 -13.06 14.07 -3.20
#